data_AF-A0A392U5V1-F1
#
_entry.id   AF-A0A392U5V1-F1
#
_cell.length_a   1.000
_cell.length_b   1.000
_cell.length_c   1.000
_cell.angle_alpha   90.00
_cell.angle_beta   90.00
_cell.angle_gamma   90.00
#
_symmetry.space_group_name_H-M   'P 1'
#
loop_
_entity.id
_entity.type
_entity.pdbx_description
1 polymer ?
#
loop_
_entity_poly.entity_id
_entity_poly.type
_entity_poly.pdbx_seq_one_letter_code
_entity_poly.pdbx_strand_id
1 'polypeptide(L)'
;VLNQSGPAGSSSPGGVSSSQAGVQSGSPMVRQPPPKRQREDPVIDVDALERPYPLPRCFSSRDFMEKRPPMVADVEKAVILD
;
A
#
# COMPACT_ATOMS: atom_id res chain seq x y z
N VAL A 1 -7.52 -16.35 38.45
CA VAL A 1 -8.13 -17.58 37.89
C VAL A 1 -9.39 -17.13 37.15
N LEU A 2 -9.39 -17.00 35.82
CA LEU A 2 -9.34 -18.01 34.74
C LEU A 2 -8.40 -17.46 33.61
N ASN A 3 -7.35 -18.11 33.10
CA ASN A 3 -7.28 -19.29 32.20
C ASN A 3 -8.20 -19.15 30.94
N GLN A 4 -7.78 -19.25 29.67
CA GLN A 4 -6.57 -19.76 29.02
C GLN A 4 -6.37 -19.22 27.57
N SER A 5 -5.12 -19.32 27.10
CA SER A 5 -4.59 -19.72 25.78
C SER A 5 -5.37 -19.55 24.47
N GLY A 6 -4.66 -19.03 23.45
CA GLY A 6 -4.78 -19.48 22.07
C GLY A 6 -3.73 -18.82 21.16
N PRO A 7 -2.94 -19.57 20.37
CA PRO A 7 -2.14 -19.00 19.30
C PRO A 7 -3.01 -18.93 18.03
N ALA A 8 -3.19 -17.77 17.44
CA ALA A 8 -3.81 -17.70 16.12
C ALA A 8 -3.30 -16.45 15.40
N GLY A 9 -2.43 -16.68 14.43
CA GLY A 9 -1.80 -15.65 13.64
C GLY A 9 -2.80 -14.75 12.90
N SER A 10 -2.33 -13.56 12.58
CA SER A 10 -3.01 -12.63 11.70
C SER A 10 -3.37 -13.31 10.39
N SER A 11 -4.66 -13.50 10.15
CA SER A 11 -5.17 -13.92 8.85
C SER A 11 -5.59 -12.66 8.10
N SER A 12 -4.73 -12.15 7.23
CA SER A 12 -5.12 -11.13 6.26
C SER A 12 -6.15 -11.75 5.30
N PRO A 13 -7.37 -11.22 5.18
CA PRO A 13 -8.29 -11.71 4.15
C PRO A 13 -7.70 -11.32 2.80
N GLY A 14 -7.20 -12.32 2.07
CA GLY A 14 -6.69 -12.18 0.73
C GLY A 14 -7.73 -11.50 -0.16
N GLY A 15 -7.30 -10.47 -0.89
CA GLY A 15 -8.15 -9.80 -1.87
C GLY A 15 -8.60 -10.78 -2.94
N VAL A 16 -9.90 -11.07 -2.98
CA VAL A 16 -10.51 -11.83 -4.06
C VAL A 16 -10.98 -10.85 -5.14
N SER A 17 -10.25 -10.80 -6.25
CA SER A 17 -10.74 -10.16 -7.47
C SER A 17 -11.60 -11.18 -8.22
N SER A 18 -12.92 -11.04 -8.16
CA SER A 18 -13.85 -11.87 -8.93
C SER A 18 -13.90 -11.40 -10.39
N SER A 19 -13.16 -12.08 -11.26
CA SER A 19 -13.37 -12.00 -12.71
C SER A 19 -14.22 -13.21 -13.12
N GLN A 20 -15.48 -12.99 -13.45
CA GLN A 20 -16.33 -14.02 -14.05
C GLN A 20 -15.91 -14.19 -15.51
N ALA A 21 -15.05 -15.18 -15.77
CA ALA A 21 -14.73 -15.63 -17.12
C ALA A 21 -14.98 -17.14 -17.19
N GLY A 22 -15.62 -17.57 -18.27
CA GLY A 22 -16.21 -18.90 -18.44
C GLY A 22 -15.25 -20.06 -18.21
N VAL A 23 -15.87 -21.20 -17.88
CA VAL A 23 -15.26 -22.52 -17.72
C VAL A 23 -14.26 -22.84 -18.83
N GLN A 24 -12.96 -22.71 -18.54
CA GLN A 24 -11.93 -23.47 -19.21
C GLN A 24 -11.39 -24.49 -18.21
N SER A 25 -11.93 -25.71 -18.27
CA SER A 25 -11.40 -26.88 -17.58
C SER A 25 -10.10 -27.30 -18.25
N GLY A 26 -9.03 -26.54 -18.00
CA GLY A 26 -7.67 -26.88 -18.36
C GLY A 26 -6.79 -26.85 -17.11
N SER A 27 -5.80 -27.75 -17.05
CA SER A 27 -4.75 -27.73 -16.03
C SER A 27 -4.15 -26.33 -15.93
N PRO A 28 -3.89 -25.76 -14.74
CA PRO A 28 -3.26 -24.46 -14.62
C PRO A 28 -1.89 -24.55 -15.27
N MET A 29 -1.75 -23.99 -16.47
CA MET A 29 -0.47 -23.88 -17.13
C MET A 29 0.36 -22.93 -16.27
N VAL A 30 1.34 -23.47 -15.55
CA VAL A 30 2.25 -22.70 -14.71
C VAL A 30 3.15 -21.89 -15.63
N ARG A 31 2.67 -20.73 -16.06
CA ARG A 31 3.47 -19.77 -16.81
C ARG A 31 4.55 -19.27 -15.85
N GLN A 32 5.81 -19.50 -16.21
CA GLN A 32 6.94 -18.96 -15.47
C GLN A 32 6.80 -17.43 -15.37
N PRO A 33 6.97 -16.84 -14.17
CA PRO A 33 7.01 -15.38 -14.03
C PRO A 33 8.11 -14.80 -14.92
N PRO A 34 7.91 -13.59 -15.47
CA PRO A 34 8.98 -12.89 -16.18
C PRO A 34 10.25 -12.84 -15.34
N PRO A 35 11.44 -13.01 -15.94
CA PRO A 35 12.70 -12.82 -15.24
C PRO A 35 12.74 -11.44 -14.55
N LYS A 36 13.23 -11.40 -13.32
CA LYS A 36 13.43 -10.13 -12.59
C LYS A 36 14.39 -9.27 -13.41
N ARG A 37 13.96 -8.06 -13.79
CA ARG A 37 14.83 -7.07 -14.41
C ARG A 37 15.77 -6.50 -13.35
N GLN A 38 17.03 -6.26 -13.72
CA GLN A 38 17.94 -5.45 -12.90
C GLN A 38 17.34 -4.05 -12.78
N ARG A 39 17.23 -3.54 -11.56
CA ARG A 39 16.80 -2.17 -11.31
C ARG A 39 17.91 -1.24 -11.81
N GLU A 40 17.57 -0.34 -12.71
CA GLU A 40 18.40 0.84 -12.97
C GLU A 40 18.17 1.79 -11.80
N ASP A 41 19.25 2.25 -11.15
CA ASP A 41 19.17 3.30 -10.13
C ASP A 41 19.08 4.64 -10.86
N PRO A 42 17.90 5.30 -10.86
CA PRO A 42 17.76 6.55 -11.56
C PRO A 42 18.61 7.60 -10.85
N VAL A 43 19.53 8.23 -11.57
CA VAL A 43 20.25 9.40 -11.08
C VAL A 43 19.27 10.56 -11.10
N ILE A 44 18.78 10.95 -9.93
CA ILE A 44 17.88 12.09 -9.76
C ILE A 44 18.74 13.35 -9.75
N ASP A 45 18.59 14.18 -10.77
CA ASP A 45 19.15 15.53 -10.79
C ASP A 45 18.35 16.41 -9.82
N VAL A 46 18.95 16.66 -8.65
CA VAL A 46 18.35 17.47 -7.58
C VAL A 46 18.23 18.94 -8.01
N ASP A 47 19.14 19.43 -8.84
CA ASP A 47 19.16 20.82 -9.33
C ASP A 47 18.10 21.01 -10.43
N ALA A 48 17.81 19.99 -11.25
CA ALA A 48 16.66 20.03 -12.16
C ALA A 48 15.29 19.98 -11.45
N LEU A 49 15.27 19.65 -10.15
CA LEU A 49 14.06 19.60 -9.32
C LEU A 49 13.62 20.97 -8.78
N GLU A 50 14.27 22.06 -9.20
CA GLU A 50 13.88 23.44 -8.89
C GLU A 50 12.42 23.76 -9.25
N ARG A 51 11.84 23.04 -10.22
CA ARG A 51 10.40 23.14 -10.51
C ARG A 51 9.61 22.36 -9.44
N PRO A 52 8.79 23.05 -8.61
CA PRO A 52 7.96 22.37 -7.63
C PRO A 52 7.06 21.36 -8.33
N TYR A 53 6.97 20.15 -7.76
CA TYR A 53 5.99 19.18 -8.22
C TYR A 53 4.58 19.77 -8.07
N PRO A 54 3.74 19.76 -9.12
CA PRO A 54 2.40 20.32 -9.03
C PRO A 54 1.56 19.47 -8.08
N LEU A 55 1.38 19.95 -6.85
CA LEU A 55 0.49 19.32 -5.88
C LEU A 55 -0.97 19.62 -6.23
N PRO A 56 -1.91 18.69 -5.95
CA PRO A 56 -3.33 18.99 -6.04
C PRO A 56 -3.70 20.22 -5.21
N ARG A 57 -4.59 21.06 -5.74
CA ARG A 57 -4.98 22.33 -5.09
C ARG A 57 -5.55 22.17 -3.68
N CYS A 58 -6.06 20.99 -3.34
CA CYS A 58 -6.56 20.73 -1.99
C CYS A 58 -5.44 20.79 -0.93
N PHE A 59 -4.19 20.48 -1.29
CA PHE A 59 -3.06 20.58 -0.36
C PHE A 59 -2.69 22.01 0.03
N SER A 60 -3.13 23.02 -0.73
CA SER A 60 -2.93 24.43 -0.34
C SER A 60 -4.06 24.99 0.51
N SER A 61 -5.16 24.25 0.70
CA SER A 61 -6.24 24.68 1.59
C SER A 61 -5.81 24.50 3.05
N ARG A 62 -5.88 25.58 3.82
CA ARG A 62 -5.39 25.60 5.21
C ARG A 62 -6.08 24.53 6.08
N ASP A 63 -7.33 24.25 5.76
CA ASP A 63 -8.23 23.35 6.47
C ASP A 63 -8.28 21.92 5.91
N PHE A 64 -7.46 21.60 4.91
CA PHE A 64 -7.50 20.31 4.23
C PHE A 64 -7.29 19.14 5.21
N MET A 65 -6.22 19.20 6.00
CA MET A 65 -5.88 18.16 6.98
C MET A 65 -6.85 18.13 8.17
N GLU A 66 -7.48 19.27 8.50
CA GLU A 66 -8.48 19.37 9.57
C GLU A 66 -9.79 18.70 9.14
N LYS A 67 -10.20 18.87 7.88
CA LYS A 67 -11.39 18.24 7.31
C LYS A 67 -11.16 16.78 6.91
N ARG A 68 -9.93 16.42 6.57
CA ARG A 68 -9.55 15.11 6.02
C ARG A 68 -8.28 14.58 6.69
N PRO A 69 -8.30 14.36 8.02
CA PRO A 69 -7.13 13.84 8.71
C PRO A 69 -6.82 12.41 8.20
N PRO A 70 -5.55 12.05 8.02
CA PRO A 70 -5.19 10.67 7.70
C PRO A 70 -5.62 9.75 8.84
N MET A 71 -6.22 8.63 8.48
CA MET A 71 -6.49 7.56 9.42
C MET A 71 -5.16 6.90 9.80
N VAL A 72 -4.83 6.94 11.08
CA VAL A 72 -3.60 6.38 11.65
C VAL A 72 -4.04 5.57 12.84
N ALA A 73 -3.57 4.32 12.97
CA ALA A 73 -3.93 3.49 14.11
C ALA A 73 -3.38 4.11 15.41
N ASP A 74 -4.09 3.93 16.53
CA ASP A 74 -3.69 4.56 17.81
C ASP A 74 -2.27 4.16 18.25
N VAL A 75 -1.86 2.92 17.93
CA VAL A 75 -0.49 2.42 18.18
C VAL A 75 0.56 3.18 17.35
N GLU A 76 0.21 3.65 16.16
CA GLU A 76 1.10 4.39 15.27
C GLU A 76 1.10 5.90 15.59
N LYS A 77 0.00 6.43 16.15
CA LYS A 77 -0.11 7.85 16.55
C LYS A 77 1.01 8.24 17.51
N ALA A 78 1.31 7.38 18.49
CA ALA A 78 2.34 7.63 19.49
C ALA A 78 3.77 7.66 18.90
N VAL A 79 4.01 6.93 17.81
CA VAL A 79 5.33 6.91 17.14
C VAL A 79 5.52 8.10 16.20
N ILE A 80 4.42 8.63 15.66
CA ILE A 80 4.43 9.73 14.68
C ILE A 80 4.39 11.11 15.35
N LEU A 81 3.81 11.21 16.55
CA LEU A 81 3.56 12.48 17.25
C LEU A 81 4.46 12.73 18.47
N ASP A 82 5.32 11.77 18.84
CA ASP A 82 6.40 11.94 19.83
C ASP A 82 7.68 12.45 19.15
#